data_AF-A0A965DEP0-F1
#
_entry.id   AF-A0A965DEP0-F1
#
_cell.length_a   1.000
_cell.length_b   1.000
_cell.length_c   1.000
_cell.angle_alpha   90.00
_cell.angle_beta   90.00
_cell.angle_gamma   90.00
#
_symmetry.space_group_name_H-M   'P 1'
#
loop_
_entity.id
_entity.type
_entity.pdbx_description
1 polymer ?
#
loop_
_entity_poly.entity_id
_entity_poly.type
_entity_poly.pdbx_seq_one_letter_code
_entity_poly.pdbx_strand_id
1 'polypeptide(L)'
;MKLYKNYSAKTFKLILAALIIPLCVIAIYLTTWKSPSNNVKGELYLHPENINFNKHKPDLELTLHSSSGVMFQIKQINNSSKESFNPYFPVIVIEPNLKIDGWIHIVYTDASHPDNSKWKTFVDYDPKWTEYPFYSYNQYFYDAPLWTYSLFSKPLSFWKGHAFAVQVDHQKKSIHCLGGVEWGFELSQFRLRPKTINPKALNNLEWNKAWQILQEKLPGFEQTYRGNL
;
A
#
# COMPACT_ATOMS: atom_id res chain seq x y z
N MET A 1 -60.57 13.76 20.87
CA MET A 1 -60.25 13.35 19.48
C MET A 1 -59.20 14.22 18.74
N LYS A 2 -58.67 15.33 19.30
CA LYS A 2 -57.59 16.13 18.67
C LYS A 2 -56.16 15.64 18.99
N LEU A 3 -55.93 14.99 20.14
CA LEU A 3 -54.60 14.50 20.57
C LEU A 3 -54.07 13.33 19.73
N TYR A 4 -54.94 12.43 19.26
CA TYR A 4 -54.57 11.26 18.46
C TYR A 4 -54.08 11.60 17.04
N LYS A 5 -54.67 12.63 16.40
CA LYS A 5 -54.26 13.12 15.07
C LYS A 5 -52.85 13.75 15.08
N ASN A 6 -52.50 14.46 16.16
CA ASN A 6 -51.18 15.12 16.27
C ASN A 6 -50.03 14.14 16.55
N TYR A 7 -50.31 13.02 17.24
CA TYR A 7 -49.32 11.97 17.44
C TYR A 7 -48.99 11.27 16.11
N SER A 8 -50.01 10.87 15.35
CA SER A 8 -49.86 10.23 14.04
C SER A 8 -49.06 11.07 13.04
N ALA A 9 -49.29 12.39 12.97
CA ALA A 9 -48.55 13.27 12.08
C ALA A 9 -47.08 13.48 12.47
N LYS A 10 -46.77 13.52 13.79
CA LYS A 10 -45.38 13.57 14.28
C LYS A 10 -44.64 12.27 13.99
N THR A 11 -45.27 11.12 14.24
CA THR A 11 -44.69 9.81 13.96
C THR A 11 -44.46 9.62 12.46
N PHE A 12 -45.39 10.04 11.61
CA PHE A 12 -45.23 10.00 10.14
C PHE A 12 -44.06 10.87 9.65
N LYS A 13 -43.91 12.09 10.17
CA LYS A 13 -42.76 12.96 9.85
C LYS A 13 -41.43 12.36 10.30
N LEU A 14 -41.40 11.71 11.46
CA LEU A 14 -40.22 10.99 11.97
C LEU A 14 -39.84 9.80 11.09
N ILE A 15 -40.82 8.98 10.68
CA ILE A 15 -40.61 7.86 9.76
C ILE A 15 -40.11 8.37 8.39
N LEU A 16 -40.72 9.43 7.87
CA LEU A 16 -40.32 10.02 6.60
C LEU A 16 -38.89 10.59 6.66
N ALA A 17 -38.53 11.31 7.73
CA ALA A 17 -37.17 11.80 7.94
C ALA A 17 -36.16 10.65 8.08
N ALA A 18 -36.54 9.58 8.78
CA ALA A 18 -35.71 8.37 8.93
C ALA A 18 -35.48 7.62 7.61
N LEU A 19 -36.34 7.80 6.60
CA LEU A 19 -36.17 7.22 5.25
C LEU A 19 -35.42 8.15 4.30
N ILE A 20 -35.66 9.46 4.38
CA ILE A 20 -35.01 10.45 3.50
C ILE A 20 -33.51 10.55 3.78
N ILE A 21 -33.10 10.53 5.06
CA ILE A 21 -31.68 10.67 5.42
C ILE A 21 -30.83 9.54 4.80
N PRO A 22 -31.17 8.24 4.96
CA PRO A 22 -30.45 7.16 4.28
C PRO A 22 -30.45 7.29 2.76
N LEU A 23 -31.55 7.69 2.14
CA LEU A 23 -31.62 7.89 0.69
C LEU A 23 -30.67 9.00 0.23
N CYS A 24 -30.61 10.12 0.94
CA CYS A 24 -29.65 11.20 0.67
C CYS A 24 -28.20 10.71 0.86
N VAL A 25 -27.92 9.93 1.90
CA VAL A 25 -26.58 9.35 2.13
C VAL A 25 -26.19 8.40 0.99
N ILE A 26 -27.11 7.53 0.55
CA ILE A 26 -26.89 6.64 -0.60
C ILE A 26 -26.69 7.44 -1.88
N ALA A 27 -27.50 8.48 -2.12
CA ALA A 27 -27.36 9.33 -3.30
C ALA A 27 -26.02 10.07 -3.32
N ILE A 28 -25.57 10.61 -2.19
CA ILE A 28 -24.23 11.23 -2.06
C ILE A 28 -23.14 10.18 -2.26
N TYR A 29 -23.28 9.00 -1.67
CA TYR A 29 -22.32 7.89 -1.80
C TYR A 29 -22.16 7.43 -3.25
N LEU A 30 -23.28 7.31 -3.98
CA LEU A 30 -23.28 6.93 -5.40
C LEU A 30 -22.76 8.05 -6.32
N THR A 31 -23.11 9.31 -6.05
CA THR A 31 -22.71 10.45 -6.90
C THR A 31 -21.26 10.85 -6.71
N THR A 32 -20.68 10.59 -5.53
CA THR A 32 -19.25 10.85 -5.26
C THR A 32 -18.34 9.72 -5.75
N TRP A 33 -18.91 8.53 -6.03
CA TRP A 33 -18.14 7.41 -6.53
C TRP A 33 -17.60 7.67 -7.94
N LYS A 34 -16.32 7.42 -8.11
CA LYS A 34 -15.61 7.35 -9.40
C LYS A 34 -14.73 6.13 -9.37
N SER A 35 -14.77 5.34 -10.43
CA SER A 35 -13.92 4.16 -10.58
C SER A 35 -12.46 4.57 -10.56
N PRO A 36 -11.59 3.89 -9.79
CA PRO A 36 -10.15 4.00 -9.95
C PRO A 36 -9.75 3.15 -11.16
N SER A 37 -9.77 3.78 -12.32
CA SER A 37 -9.14 3.24 -13.54
C SER A 37 -7.75 3.84 -13.69
N ASN A 38 -6.81 3.06 -14.22
CA ASN A 38 -5.47 3.58 -14.57
C ASN A 38 -5.63 4.79 -15.49
N ASN A 39 -5.08 5.94 -15.09
CA ASN A 39 -5.01 7.08 -15.98
C ASN A 39 -3.79 6.91 -16.88
N VAL A 40 -3.99 6.38 -18.09
CA VAL A 40 -2.90 6.17 -19.07
C VAL A 40 -2.22 7.49 -19.47
N LYS A 41 -2.94 8.63 -19.32
CA LYS A 41 -2.42 9.99 -19.52
C LYS A 41 -2.03 10.69 -18.21
N GLY A 42 -2.17 10.02 -17.07
CA GLY A 42 -1.74 10.57 -15.79
C GLY A 42 -0.24 10.83 -15.82
N GLU A 43 0.24 11.78 -15.01
CA GLU A 43 1.67 11.95 -14.82
C GLU A 43 2.26 10.56 -14.46
N LEU A 44 3.11 10.05 -15.34
CA LEU A 44 3.73 8.75 -15.19
C LEU A 44 4.66 8.86 -13.97
N TYR A 45 4.20 8.43 -12.81
CA TYR A 45 5.06 8.30 -11.64
C TYR A 45 6.00 7.09 -11.76
N LEU A 46 6.32 6.60 -12.97
CA LEU A 46 7.26 5.49 -13.13
C LEU A 46 8.69 5.89 -12.75
N HIS A 47 8.95 7.18 -12.55
CA HIS A 47 10.24 7.69 -12.08
C HIS A 47 10.05 8.70 -10.95
N PRO A 48 10.70 8.49 -9.78
CA PRO A 48 10.61 9.40 -8.64
C PRO A 48 11.14 10.81 -8.86
N GLU A 49 11.96 11.04 -9.89
CA GLU A 49 12.29 12.39 -10.37
C GLU A 49 11.05 13.16 -10.89
N ASN A 50 9.97 12.47 -11.25
CA ASN A 50 8.69 13.06 -11.63
C ASN A 50 7.68 13.12 -10.47
N ILE A 51 7.99 12.53 -9.31
CA ILE A 51 7.27 12.84 -8.08
C ILE A 51 7.80 14.19 -7.62
N ASN A 52 7.28 15.24 -8.23
CA ASN A 52 7.52 16.57 -7.73
C ASN A 52 6.72 16.70 -6.41
N PHE A 53 7.27 16.21 -5.30
CA PHE A 53 6.73 16.49 -3.96
C PHE A 53 6.65 18.00 -3.69
N ASN A 54 7.31 18.85 -4.50
CA ASN A 54 7.09 20.30 -4.47
C ASN A 54 5.71 20.72 -5.00
N LYS A 55 5.02 19.87 -5.78
CA LYS A 55 3.65 20.09 -6.28
C LYS A 55 2.60 19.42 -5.39
N HIS A 56 2.97 18.35 -4.68
CA HIS A 56 2.12 17.62 -3.74
C HIS A 56 2.85 17.38 -2.41
N LYS A 57 2.51 18.18 -1.40
CA LYS A 57 3.00 17.99 -0.03
C LYS A 57 2.55 16.61 0.47
N PRO A 58 3.45 15.78 1.02
CA PRO A 58 3.05 14.50 1.61
C PRO A 58 2.11 14.73 2.80
N ASP A 59 1.19 13.77 2.99
CA ASP A 59 0.28 13.76 4.13
C ASP A 59 1.01 13.34 5.42
N LEU A 60 2.09 12.57 5.27
CA LEU A 60 2.91 12.06 6.35
C LEU A 60 4.38 12.10 5.98
N GLU A 61 5.17 12.70 6.86
CA GLU A 61 6.63 12.60 6.86
C GLU A 61 7.09 12.10 8.23
N LEU A 62 7.91 11.05 8.25
CA LEU A 62 8.45 10.51 9.49
C LEU A 62 9.79 9.82 9.25
N THR A 63 10.52 9.57 10.33
CA THR A 63 11.73 8.74 10.32
C THR A 63 11.46 7.48 11.15
N LEU A 64 11.71 6.31 10.56
CA LEU A 64 11.69 5.03 11.28
C LEU A 64 13.10 4.55 11.53
N HIS A 65 13.31 3.98 12.71
CA HIS A 65 14.55 3.32 13.07
C HIS A 65 14.32 1.81 12.99
N SER A 66 15.10 1.14 12.16
CA SER A 66 15.18 -0.31 12.19
C SER A 66 15.93 -0.77 13.43
N SER A 67 15.73 -2.03 13.82
CA SER A 67 16.48 -2.66 14.91
C SER A 67 17.99 -2.73 14.66
N SER A 68 18.43 -2.52 13.41
CA SER A 68 19.82 -2.50 12.99
C SER A 68 20.52 -1.15 13.21
N GLY A 69 19.76 -0.12 13.60
CA GLY A 69 20.22 1.26 13.68
C GLY A 69 20.12 2.05 12.37
N VAL A 70 19.64 1.43 11.28
CA VAL A 70 19.40 2.14 10.01
C VAL A 70 18.16 3.00 10.12
N MET A 71 18.26 4.24 9.65
CA MET A 71 17.16 5.20 9.62
C MET A 71 16.54 5.24 8.22
N PHE A 72 15.21 5.17 8.18
CA PHE A 72 14.42 5.30 6.96
C PHE A 72 13.61 6.59 7.04
N GLN A 73 13.91 7.56 6.18
CA GLN A 73 13.07 8.73 5.96
C GLN A 73 11.91 8.33 5.05
N ILE A 74 10.68 8.60 5.48
CA ILE A 74 9.48 8.16 4.78
C ILE A 74 8.61 9.35 4.45
N LYS A 75 8.17 9.41 3.20
CA LYS A 75 7.15 10.33 2.71
C LYS A 75 5.98 9.51 2.19
N GLN A 76 4.77 9.81 2.65
CA GLN A 76 3.57 9.11 2.22
C GLN A 76 2.46 10.09 1.83
N ILE A 77 1.81 9.80 0.71
CA ILE A 77 0.54 10.39 0.29
C ILE A 77 -0.53 9.34 0.55
N ASN A 78 -1.59 9.70 1.27
CA ASN A 78 -2.63 8.76 1.66
C ASN A 78 -3.56 8.42 0.49
N ASN A 79 -3.93 9.44 -0.30
CA ASN A 79 -4.75 9.28 -1.48
C ASN A 79 -4.20 10.18 -2.58
N SER A 80 -3.66 9.57 -3.63
CA SER A 80 -3.19 10.30 -4.81
C SER A 80 -4.35 11.05 -5.51
N SER A 81 -4.00 12.04 -6.33
CA SER A 81 -4.97 12.84 -7.08
C SER A 81 -5.76 11.98 -8.08
N LYS A 82 -6.88 12.50 -8.58
CA LYS A 82 -7.66 11.80 -9.62
C LYS A 82 -6.87 11.70 -10.93
N GLU A 83 -5.98 12.64 -11.16
CA GLU A 83 -5.16 12.78 -12.36
C GLU A 83 -3.94 11.84 -12.33
N SER A 84 -3.60 11.31 -11.15
CA SER A 84 -2.49 10.38 -10.93
C SER A 84 -2.66 9.06 -11.69
N PHE A 85 -1.54 8.38 -12.00
CA PHE A 85 -1.57 7.04 -12.60
C PHE A 85 -2.33 6.02 -11.74
N ASN A 86 -2.17 6.10 -10.42
CA ASN A 86 -2.82 5.23 -9.41
C ASN A 86 -3.89 5.99 -8.59
N PRO A 87 -4.95 6.53 -9.22
CA PRO A 87 -5.79 7.54 -8.60
C PRO A 87 -6.41 7.06 -7.29
N TYR A 88 -6.36 7.90 -6.27
CA TYR A 88 -6.85 7.67 -4.92
C TYR A 88 -6.13 6.60 -4.09
N PHE A 89 -5.15 5.88 -4.65
CA PHE A 89 -4.34 4.93 -3.89
C PHE A 89 -3.22 5.67 -3.14
N PRO A 90 -2.69 5.08 -2.06
CA PRO A 90 -1.55 5.65 -1.39
C PRO A 90 -0.29 5.52 -2.25
N VAL A 91 0.68 6.37 -1.93
CA VAL A 91 2.01 6.39 -2.54
C VAL A 91 3.03 6.54 -1.43
N ILE A 92 4.13 5.80 -1.51
CA ILE A 92 5.22 5.88 -0.54
C ILE A 92 6.57 6.12 -1.22
N VAL A 93 7.43 6.87 -0.55
CA VAL A 93 8.87 6.92 -0.79
C VAL A 93 9.60 6.62 0.50
N ILE A 94 10.64 5.79 0.43
CA ILE A 94 11.49 5.40 1.57
C ILE A 94 12.95 5.64 1.18
N GLU A 95 13.64 6.45 1.96
CA GLU A 95 15.04 6.80 1.75
C GLU A 95 15.88 6.35 2.96
N PRO A 96 16.82 5.41 2.80
CA PRO A 96 17.71 5.00 3.87
C PRO A 96 18.83 6.03 4.05
N ASN A 97 19.30 6.20 5.28
CA ASN A 97 20.42 7.08 5.61
C ASN A 97 21.81 6.52 5.25
N LEU A 98 21.88 5.40 4.53
CA LEU A 98 23.11 4.75 4.10
C LEU A 98 22.95 4.17 2.70
N LYS A 99 24.08 3.82 2.07
CA LYS A 99 24.09 3.17 0.76
C LYS A 99 23.62 1.71 0.87
N ILE A 100 22.73 1.34 -0.05
CA ILE A 100 22.19 -0.02 -0.21
C ILE A 100 22.53 -0.53 -1.62
N ASP A 101 22.39 -1.84 -1.84
CA ASP A 101 22.52 -2.44 -3.16
C ASP A 101 21.16 -2.66 -3.84
N GLY A 102 20.07 -2.72 -3.07
CA GLY A 102 18.73 -2.75 -3.63
C GLY A 102 17.63 -2.92 -2.60
N TRP A 103 16.41 -3.02 -3.13
CA TRP A 103 15.19 -3.25 -2.36
C TRP A 103 14.57 -4.59 -2.71
N ILE A 104 14.20 -5.34 -1.69
CA ILE A 104 13.29 -6.48 -1.84
C ILE A 104 11.89 -6.04 -1.42
N HIS A 105 10.89 -6.31 -2.26
CA HIS A 105 9.50 -5.98 -1.96
C HIS A 105 8.67 -7.26 -1.92
N ILE A 106 8.05 -7.55 -0.77
CA ILE A 106 7.11 -8.67 -0.63
C ILE A 106 5.73 -8.12 -0.36
N VAL A 107 4.78 -8.53 -1.17
CA VAL A 107 3.40 -8.10 -1.10
C VAL A 107 2.54 -9.19 -0.51
N TYR A 108 1.66 -8.80 0.42
CA TYR A 108 0.64 -9.62 1.05
C TYR A 108 -0.74 -9.04 0.78
N THR A 109 -1.67 -9.89 0.34
CA THR A 109 -3.08 -9.55 0.12
C THR A 109 -3.98 -10.70 0.55
N ASP A 110 -5.28 -10.44 0.66
CA ASP A 110 -6.32 -11.46 0.78
C ASP A 110 -7.02 -11.76 -0.55
N ALA A 111 -6.34 -11.52 -1.68
CA ALA A 111 -6.90 -11.77 -3.00
C ALA A 111 -7.56 -13.17 -3.05
N SER A 112 -8.88 -13.17 -3.18
CA SER A 112 -9.72 -14.36 -3.03
C SER A 112 -10.22 -14.90 -4.36
N HIS A 113 -9.96 -14.18 -5.46
CA HIS A 113 -10.30 -14.66 -6.79
C HIS A 113 -9.46 -15.91 -7.13
N PRO A 114 -10.07 -17.00 -7.65
CA PRO A 114 -9.37 -18.26 -7.95
C PRO A 114 -8.14 -18.08 -8.85
N ASP A 115 -8.24 -17.22 -9.86
CA ASP A 115 -7.15 -16.88 -10.79
C ASP A 115 -6.04 -16.02 -10.16
N ASN A 116 -6.29 -15.50 -8.94
CA ASN A 116 -5.39 -14.59 -8.24
C ASN A 116 -4.76 -15.19 -6.98
N SER A 117 -4.84 -16.51 -6.76
CA SER A 117 -4.22 -17.17 -5.60
C SER A 117 -2.73 -16.87 -5.45
N LYS A 118 -2.01 -16.72 -6.57
CA LYS A 118 -0.60 -16.28 -6.63
C LYS A 118 -0.35 -14.85 -6.12
N TRP A 119 -1.38 -14.03 -5.99
CA TRP A 119 -1.29 -12.65 -5.52
C TRP A 119 -1.54 -12.51 -4.01
N LYS A 120 -1.80 -13.61 -3.30
CA LYS A 120 -1.92 -13.59 -1.83
C LYS A 120 -0.60 -13.23 -1.15
N THR A 121 0.49 -13.82 -1.64
CA THR A 121 1.84 -13.52 -1.19
C THR A 121 2.78 -13.66 -2.37
N PHE A 122 3.50 -12.60 -2.73
CA PHE A 122 4.45 -12.65 -3.84
C PHE A 122 5.60 -11.68 -3.65
N VAL A 123 6.73 -11.99 -4.30
CA VAL A 123 7.86 -11.07 -4.42
C VAL A 123 7.61 -10.19 -5.63
N ASP A 124 7.58 -8.89 -5.41
CA ASP A 124 7.30 -7.89 -6.42
C ASP A 124 8.61 -7.43 -7.06
N TYR A 125 8.85 -7.95 -8.27
CA TYR A 125 10.00 -7.62 -9.10
C TYR A 125 9.65 -7.92 -10.55
N ASP A 126 10.32 -7.24 -11.49
CA ASP A 126 10.21 -7.56 -12.91
C ASP A 126 11.56 -8.09 -13.41
N PRO A 127 11.64 -9.39 -13.78
CA PRO A 127 12.88 -10.04 -14.21
C PRO A 127 13.46 -9.45 -15.51
N LYS A 128 12.74 -8.57 -16.20
CA LYS A 128 13.29 -7.81 -17.32
C LYS A 128 14.34 -6.78 -16.87
N TRP A 129 14.27 -6.30 -15.64
CA TRP A 129 15.10 -5.21 -15.14
C TRP A 129 16.10 -5.65 -14.08
N THR A 130 15.86 -6.79 -13.44
CA THR A 130 16.69 -7.28 -12.34
C THR A 130 17.01 -8.77 -12.48
N GLU A 131 18.29 -9.13 -12.32
CA GLU A 131 18.76 -10.53 -12.37
C GLU A 131 18.32 -11.31 -11.12
N TYR A 132 18.25 -10.60 -9.99
CA TYR A 132 17.82 -11.10 -8.70
C TYR A 132 16.44 -10.52 -8.37
N PRO A 133 15.67 -11.09 -7.42
CA PRO A 133 14.31 -10.64 -7.09
C PRO A 133 14.30 -9.32 -6.29
N PHE A 134 14.99 -8.31 -6.81
CA PHE A 134 14.97 -6.96 -6.32
C PHE A 134 13.92 -6.17 -7.07
N TYR A 135 13.12 -5.43 -6.29
CA TYR A 135 12.16 -4.46 -6.77
C TYR A 135 12.85 -3.32 -7.51
N SER A 136 13.96 -2.83 -6.95
CA SER A 136 14.82 -1.83 -7.57
C SER A 136 16.25 -1.92 -7.04
N TYR A 137 17.20 -1.44 -7.85
CA TYR A 137 18.59 -1.17 -7.44
C TYR A 137 18.79 0.31 -7.03
N ASN A 138 17.70 1.08 -6.93
CA ASN A 138 17.76 2.50 -6.61
C ASN A 138 18.02 2.72 -5.13
N GLN A 139 18.64 3.86 -4.80
CA GLN A 139 18.92 4.26 -3.43
C GLN A 139 17.64 4.42 -2.59
N TYR A 140 16.53 4.83 -3.20
CA TYR A 140 15.23 4.95 -2.56
C TYR A 140 14.28 3.82 -3.01
N PHE A 141 13.32 3.51 -2.15
CA PHE A 141 12.14 2.73 -2.52
C PHE A 141 11.04 3.70 -2.93
N TYR A 142 10.32 3.37 -3.99
CA TYR A 142 9.12 4.08 -4.41
C TYR A 142 8.10 3.07 -4.85
N ASP A 143 6.87 3.19 -4.37
CA ASP A 143 5.78 2.36 -4.90
C ASP A 143 4.42 3.07 -4.85
N ALA A 144 3.57 2.70 -5.79
CA ALA A 144 2.28 3.31 -6.09
C ALA A 144 1.29 2.23 -6.57
N PRO A 145 0.84 1.35 -5.66
CA PRO A 145 0.02 0.20 -6.00
C PRO A 145 -1.31 0.67 -6.57
N LEU A 146 -1.86 -0.16 -7.45
CA LEU A 146 -3.11 0.12 -8.13
C LEU A 146 -3.90 -1.16 -8.33
N TRP A 147 -5.14 -1.15 -7.88
CA TRP A 147 -6.07 -2.24 -8.06
C TRP A 147 -7.38 -1.72 -8.64
N THR A 148 -7.90 -2.39 -9.65
CA THR A 148 -9.22 -2.07 -10.20
C THR A 148 -10.30 -2.64 -9.29
N TYR A 149 -11.24 -1.79 -8.86
CA TYR A 149 -12.42 -2.22 -8.11
C TYR A 149 -13.63 -1.35 -8.44
N SER A 150 -14.81 -1.89 -8.16
CA SER A 150 -16.09 -1.19 -8.30
C SER A 150 -16.72 -0.94 -6.94
N LEU A 151 -17.84 -0.21 -6.93
CA LEU A 151 -18.59 0.04 -5.70
C LEU A 151 -19.08 -1.25 -5.02
N PHE A 152 -19.39 -2.27 -5.83
CA PHE A 152 -20.03 -3.51 -5.39
C PHE A 152 -19.10 -4.73 -5.44
N SER A 153 -17.90 -4.58 -6.01
CA SER A 153 -16.94 -5.67 -6.15
C SER A 153 -15.54 -5.17 -5.90
N LYS A 154 -14.88 -5.79 -4.92
CA LYS A 154 -13.51 -5.50 -4.50
C LYS A 154 -12.68 -6.78 -4.61
N PRO A 155 -11.55 -6.75 -5.33
CA PRO A 155 -10.73 -7.96 -5.56
C PRO A 155 -9.96 -8.41 -4.31
N LEU A 156 -9.78 -7.49 -3.35
CA LEU A 156 -9.09 -7.67 -2.07
C LEU A 156 -9.68 -6.71 -1.05
N SER A 157 -9.52 -7.03 0.24
CA SER A 157 -9.83 -6.13 1.36
C SER A 157 -8.58 -5.46 1.92
N PHE A 158 -7.37 -5.95 1.64
CA PHE A 158 -6.14 -5.25 1.96
C PHE A 158 -4.99 -5.58 0.99
N TRP A 159 -4.03 -4.65 0.96
CA TRP A 159 -2.74 -4.82 0.32
C TRP A 159 -1.67 -4.28 1.27
N LYS A 160 -0.64 -5.08 1.54
CA LYS A 160 0.48 -4.71 2.39
C LYS A 160 1.80 -5.02 1.69
N GLY A 161 2.67 -4.04 1.62
CA GLY A 161 4.03 -4.18 1.11
C GLY A 161 5.04 -4.19 2.25
N HIS A 162 5.97 -5.14 2.23
CA HIS A 162 7.17 -5.16 3.05
C HIS A 162 8.36 -4.83 2.17
N ALA A 163 8.93 -3.64 2.34
CA ALA A 163 10.11 -3.18 1.63
C ALA A 163 11.35 -3.34 2.52
N PHE A 164 12.29 -4.19 2.12
CA PHE A 164 13.54 -4.44 2.82
C PHE A 164 14.71 -3.83 2.04
N ALA A 165 15.50 -3.01 2.72
CA ALA A 165 16.77 -2.52 2.20
C ALA A 165 17.83 -3.60 2.38
N VAL A 166 18.59 -3.91 1.33
CA VAL A 166 19.60 -4.97 1.38
C VAL A 166 20.96 -4.53 0.84
N GLN A 167 21.99 -5.20 1.33
CA GLN A 167 23.32 -5.27 0.73
C GLN A 167 23.57 -6.68 0.21
N VAL A 168 24.29 -6.81 -0.90
CA VAL A 168 24.48 -8.07 -1.61
C VAL A 168 25.96 -8.32 -1.83
N ASP A 169 26.47 -9.42 -1.27
CA ASP A 169 27.79 -9.94 -1.60
C ASP A 169 27.63 -11.05 -2.64
N HIS A 170 27.84 -10.71 -3.91
CA HIS A 170 27.73 -11.68 -5.01
C HIS A 170 28.82 -12.76 -4.98
N GLN A 171 29.98 -12.48 -4.38
CA GLN A 171 31.08 -13.45 -4.31
C GLN A 171 30.79 -14.54 -3.29
N LYS A 172 30.30 -14.13 -2.11
CA LYS A 172 29.91 -15.06 -1.04
C LYS A 172 28.48 -15.56 -1.17
N LYS A 173 27.73 -15.02 -2.13
CA LYS A 173 26.29 -15.24 -2.30
C LYS A 173 25.54 -14.98 -0.99
N SER A 174 25.67 -13.79 -0.43
CA SER A 174 24.93 -13.41 0.79
C SER A 174 24.11 -12.15 0.59
N ILE A 175 22.90 -12.15 1.17
CA ILE A 175 22.04 -10.98 1.27
C ILE A 175 21.98 -10.54 2.72
N HIS A 176 22.40 -9.31 2.96
CA HIS A 176 22.42 -8.66 4.26
C HIS A 176 21.22 -7.72 4.36
N CYS A 177 20.23 -8.06 5.19
CA CYS A 177 19.09 -7.18 5.44
C CYS A 177 19.46 -6.09 6.43
N LEU A 178 19.25 -4.84 6.00
CA LEU A 178 19.57 -3.63 6.76
C LEU A 178 18.37 -3.12 7.57
N GLY A 179 17.21 -3.75 7.41
CA GLY A 179 15.93 -3.35 7.99
C GLY A 179 14.88 -3.22 6.90
N GLY A 180 13.62 -3.02 7.31
CA GLY A 180 12.54 -2.83 6.37
C GLY A 180 11.38 -2.04 6.93
N VAL A 181 10.42 -1.77 6.06
CA VAL A 181 9.22 -0.98 6.34
C VAL A 181 7.99 -1.73 5.81
N GLU A 182 7.00 -1.92 6.68
CA GLU A 182 5.64 -2.31 6.28
C GLU A 182 4.85 -1.05 5.93
N TRP A 183 4.07 -1.11 4.86
CA TRP A 183 3.12 -0.08 4.48
C TRP A 183 1.96 -0.69 3.66
N GLY A 184 0.96 0.10 3.29
CA GLY A 184 -0.08 -0.34 2.35
C GLY A 184 -1.44 0.33 2.52
N PHE A 185 -2.52 -0.41 2.25
CA PHE A 185 -3.89 0.07 2.42
C PHE A 185 -4.91 -1.02 2.76
N GLU A 186 -6.02 -0.57 3.32
CA GLU A 186 -7.26 -1.33 3.50
C GLU A 186 -8.31 -0.85 2.49
N LEU A 187 -9.03 -1.80 1.88
CA LEU A 187 -10.14 -1.58 0.98
C LEU A 187 -11.41 -2.28 1.52
N SER A 188 -11.89 -1.83 2.69
CA SER A 188 -13.08 -2.42 3.31
C SER A 188 -14.35 -2.22 2.49
N GLN A 189 -15.32 -3.14 2.57
CA GLN A 189 -16.53 -3.16 1.71
C GLN A 189 -17.28 -1.83 1.61
N PHE A 190 -17.39 -1.08 2.71
CA PHE A 190 -18.16 0.18 2.75
C PHE A 190 -17.34 1.45 2.46
N ARG A 191 -16.03 1.34 2.21
CA ARG A 191 -15.20 2.49 1.85
C ARG A 191 -15.20 2.75 0.35
N LEU A 192 -15.41 3.99 -0.04
CA LEU A 192 -15.26 4.45 -1.43
C LEU A 192 -13.79 4.54 -1.86
N ARG A 193 -12.85 4.61 -0.93
CA ARG A 193 -11.43 4.85 -1.22
C ARG A 193 -10.55 3.97 -0.33
N PRO A 194 -9.35 3.59 -0.80
CA PRO A 194 -8.38 2.93 0.05
C PRO A 194 -8.08 3.79 1.26
N LYS A 195 -8.00 3.14 2.43
CA LYS A 195 -7.52 3.76 3.65
C LYS A 195 -6.07 3.32 3.84
N THR A 196 -5.17 4.29 3.86
CA THR A 196 -3.74 4.01 4.01
C THR A 196 -3.42 3.40 5.36
N ILE A 197 -2.45 2.48 5.36
CA ILE A 197 -1.83 1.90 6.55
C ILE A 197 -0.56 2.69 6.81
N ASN A 198 -0.42 3.24 8.03
CA ASN A 198 0.77 4.00 8.39
C ASN A 198 2.02 3.12 8.36
N PRO A 199 3.16 3.64 7.87
CA PRO A 199 4.39 2.88 7.79
C PRO A 199 4.89 2.45 9.17
N LYS A 200 5.46 1.24 9.24
CA LYS A 200 6.04 0.67 10.47
C LYS A 200 7.34 -0.03 10.19
N ALA A 201 8.28 0.04 11.14
CA ALA A 201 9.55 -0.64 11.01
C ALA A 201 9.34 -2.16 11.15
N LEU A 202 9.96 -2.90 10.25
CA LEU A 202 10.01 -4.36 10.30
C LEU A 202 11.17 -4.81 11.18
N ASN A 203 11.01 -5.97 11.81
CA ASN A 203 12.01 -6.60 12.65
C ASN A 203 12.52 -7.92 12.01
N ASN A 204 13.40 -8.62 12.72
CA ASN A 204 14.03 -9.84 12.23
C ASN A 204 13.02 -10.98 11.99
N LEU A 205 11.90 -11.03 12.71
CA LEU A 205 10.87 -12.03 12.50
C LEU A 205 10.23 -11.89 11.11
N GLU A 206 9.89 -10.67 10.68
CA GLU A 206 9.32 -10.45 9.35
C GLU A 206 10.36 -10.70 8.26
N TRP A 207 11.63 -10.35 8.49
CA TRP A 207 12.70 -10.70 7.55
C TRP A 207 12.89 -12.21 7.40
N ASN A 208 12.85 -12.98 8.49
CA ASN A 208 12.96 -14.44 8.41
C ASN A 208 11.79 -15.08 7.64
N LYS A 209 10.57 -14.56 7.79
CA LYS A 209 9.40 -14.99 7.01
C LYS A 209 9.56 -14.61 5.53
N ALA A 210 10.03 -13.39 5.26
CA ALA A 210 10.35 -12.93 3.92
C ALA A 210 11.38 -13.84 3.25
N TRP A 211 12.43 -14.24 3.98
CA TRP A 211 13.46 -15.12 3.47
C TRP A 211 12.94 -16.48 3.02
N GLN A 212 12.00 -17.08 3.77
CA GLN A 212 11.37 -18.36 3.37
C GLN A 212 10.69 -18.27 2.00
N ILE A 213 10.13 -17.09 1.65
CA ILE A 213 9.51 -16.84 0.35
C ILE A 213 10.58 -16.62 -0.74
N LEU A 214 11.70 -16.01 -0.37
CA LEU A 214 12.78 -15.63 -1.29
C LEU A 214 13.71 -16.79 -1.66
N GLN A 215 13.86 -17.79 -0.79
CA GLN A 215 14.81 -18.91 -0.96
C GLN A 215 14.68 -19.59 -2.33
N GLU A 216 13.45 -19.81 -2.80
CA GLU A 216 13.20 -20.44 -4.11
C GLU A 216 13.71 -19.59 -5.29
N LYS A 217 13.79 -18.26 -5.10
CA LYS A 217 14.20 -17.28 -6.12
C LYS A 217 15.68 -16.92 -6.03
N LEU A 218 16.38 -17.36 -4.98
CA LEU A 218 17.78 -17.03 -4.69
C LEU A 218 18.58 -18.30 -4.35
N PRO A 219 18.72 -19.24 -5.32
CA PRO A 219 19.36 -20.51 -5.05
C PRO A 219 20.83 -20.33 -4.67
N GLY A 220 21.20 -20.88 -3.51
CA GLY A 220 22.57 -20.84 -2.99
C GLY A 220 22.99 -19.50 -2.40
N PHE A 221 22.06 -18.56 -2.22
CA PHE A 221 22.31 -17.40 -1.36
C PHE A 221 22.00 -17.73 0.10
N GLU A 222 22.78 -17.13 1.00
CA GLU A 222 22.52 -17.11 2.44
C GLU A 222 21.99 -15.73 2.87
N GLN A 223 21.30 -15.67 4.00
CA GLN A 223 20.83 -14.41 4.58
C GLN A 223 21.52 -14.09 5.89
N THR A 224 21.67 -12.81 6.17
CA THR A 224 21.95 -12.32 7.52
C THR A 224 21.11 -11.07 7.80
N TYR A 225 20.91 -10.77 9.08
CA TYR A 225 20.18 -9.59 9.54
C TYR A 225 21.07 -8.76 10.44
N ARG A 226 21.14 -7.45 10.20
CA ARG A 226 21.87 -6.54 11.09
C ARG A 226 20.97 -6.27 12.32
N GLY A 227 21.27 -6.89 13.45
CA GLY A 227 20.45 -6.75 14.65
C GLY A 227 20.80 -7.81 15.69
N ASN A 228 22.00 -7.65 16.26
CA ASN A 228 22.61 -8.42 17.35
C ASN A 228 22.80 -9.95 17.14
N LEU A 229 24.08 -10.35 17.17
CA LEU A 229 24.54 -11.41 18.08
C LEU A 229 24.36 -10.94 19.52
#